data_AF-A0A953DY33-F1
#
_entry.id   AF-A0A953DY33-F1
#
_cell.length_a   1.000
_cell.length_b   1.000
_cell.length_c   1.000
_cell.angle_alpha   90.00
_cell.angle_beta   90.00
_cell.angle_gamma   90.00
#
_symmetry.space_group_name_H-M   'P 1'
#
loop_
_entity.id
_entity.type
_entity.pdbx_description
1 polymer ?
#
loop_
_entity_poly.entity_id
_entity_poly.type
_entity_poly.pdbx_seq_one_letter_code
_entity_poly.pdbx_strand_id
1 'polypeptide(L)'
;MSPFAVAVLGLILARALAELWLSRLNRQHVRAHANQVPTAFREMIDEPTYRRSVEYTLAKSHFGDVTILWDTALLTALLFSGLLPRWFAWFAKTFGESIWALSGFLFATGVALSLLALPFAWYAQFKLEQRFGFNTATMKTWISDRVKAFLLAALFGYPLLAVVLKLIDWAGTAWWIWAGAVVVLFQLVMALIAPA
;
A
#
# COMPACT_ATOMS: atom_id res chain seq x y z
N MET A 1 19.35 0.18 -21.47
CA MET A 1 19.01 -0.06 -20.05
C MET A 1 20.06 -0.99 -19.47
N SER A 2 20.48 -0.79 -18.21
CA SER A 2 21.43 -1.73 -17.59
C SER A 2 20.79 -3.13 -17.45
N PRO A 3 21.56 -4.23 -17.43
CA PRO A 3 21.01 -5.57 -17.19
C PRO A 3 20.19 -5.64 -15.89
N PHE A 4 20.61 -4.91 -14.87
CA PHE A 4 19.86 -4.75 -13.62
C PHE A 4 18.48 -4.12 -13.83
N ALA A 5 18.41 -3.01 -14.58
CA ALA A 5 17.15 -2.33 -14.87
C ALA A 5 16.17 -3.21 -15.66
N VAL A 6 16.69 -4.03 -16.58
CA VAL A 6 15.88 -5.02 -17.32
C VAL A 6 15.34 -6.11 -16.39
N ALA A 7 16.18 -6.63 -15.49
CA ALA A 7 15.75 -7.63 -14.51
C ALA A 7 14.65 -7.08 -13.58
N VAL A 8 14.82 -5.84 -13.07
CA VAL A 8 13.81 -5.18 -12.23
C VAL A 8 12.50 -5.00 -12.98
N LEU A 9 12.53 -4.53 -14.24
CA LEU A 9 11.32 -4.39 -15.05
C LEU A 9 10.64 -5.76 -15.28
N GLY A 10 11.43 -6.79 -15.58
CA GLY A 10 10.94 -8.15 -15.74
C GLY A 10 10.23 -8.68 -14.48
N LEU A 11 10.81 -8.44 -13.29
CA LEU A 11 10.20 -8.83 -12.01
C LEU A 11 8.89 -8.06 -11.72
N ILE A 12 8.86 -6.76 -12.00
CA ILE A 12 7.65 -5.94 -11.84
C ILE A 12 6.52 -6.47 -12.72
N LEU A 13 6.81 -6.72 -14.00
CA LEU A 13 5.82 -7.25 -14.94
C LEU A 13 5.40 -8.67 -14.59
N ALA A 14 6.34 -9.55 -14.21
CA ALA A 14 6.05 -10.91 -13.80
C ALA A 14 5.12 -10.93 -12.57
N ARG A 15 5.37 -10.07 -11.58
CA ARG A 15 4.49 -9.91 -10.41
C ARG A 15 3.09 -9.47 -10.82
N ALA A 16 2.96 -8.40 -11.62
CA ALA A 16 1.67 -7.89 -12.05
C ALA A 16 0.87 -8.93 -12.84
N LEU A 17 1.53 -9.65 -13.75
CA LEU A 17 0.92 -10.74 -14.51
C LEU A 17 0.45 -11.88 -13.61
N ALA A 18 1.26 -12.27 -12.62
CA ALA A 18 0.90 -13.31 -11.67
C ALA A 18 -0.31 -12.91 -10.80
N GLU A 19 -0.34 -11.68 -10.28
CA GLU A 19 -1.46 -11.17 -9.48
C GLU A 19 -2.75 -11.10 -10.31
N LEU A 20 -2.70 -10.58 -11.54
CA LEU A 20 -3.85 -10.53 -12.45
C LEU A 20 -4.32 -11.93 -12.87
N TRP A 21 -3.38 -12.85 -13.07
CA TRP A 21 -3.69 -14.26 -13.36
C TRP A 21 -4.44 -14.92 -12.20
N LEU A 22 -3.91 -14.80 -10.97
CA LEU A 22 -4.56 -15.34 -9.77
C LEU A 22 -5.94 -14.71 -9.54
N SER A 23 -6.06 -13.39 -9.71
CA SER A 23 -7.32 -12.67 -9.61
C SER A 23 -8.34 -13.19 -10.65
N ARG A 24 -7.89 -13.44 -11.88
CA ARG A 24 -8.73 -14.03 -12.94
C ARG A 24 -9.18 -15.45 -12.60
N LEU A 25 -8.29 -16.31 -12.13
CA LEU A 25 -8.62 -17.68 -11.70
C LEU A 25 -9.67 -17.66 -10.59
N ASN A 26 -9.47 -16.79 -9.59
CA ASN A 26 -10.42 -16.65 -8.48
C ASN A 26 -11.80 -16.19 -8.97
N ARG A 27 -11.86 -15.17 -9.85
CA ARG A 27 -13.14 -14.72 -10.43
C ARG A 27 -13.84 -15.79 -11.24
N GLN A 28 -13.10 -16.59 -12.01
CA GLN A 28 -13.68 -17.69 -12.78
C GLN A 28 -14.29 -18.74 -11.85
N HIS A 29 -13.59 -19.11 -10.78
CA HIS A 29 -14.09 -20.04 -9.79
C HIS A 29 -15.35 -19.51 -9.08
N VAL A 30 -15.35 -18.24 -8.67
CA VAL A 30 -16.51 -17.59 -8.04
C VAL A 30 -17.71 -17.54 -8.99
N ARG A 31 -17.50 -17.20 -10.27
CA ARG A 31 -18.58 -17.19 -11.28
C ARG A 31 -19.17 -18.58 -11.52
N ALA A 32 -18.32 -19.61 -11.57
CA ALA A 32 -18.77 -20.98 -11.79
C ALA A 32 -19.68 -21.49 -10.64
N HIS A 33 -19.46 -21.00 -9.41
CA HIS A 33 -20.22 -21.40 -8.22
C HIS A 33 -21.21 -20.32 -7.73
N ALA A 34 -21.50 -19.32 -8.56
CA ALA A 34 -22.32 -18.16 -8.18
C ALA A 34 -23.78 -18.53 -7.83
N ASN A 35 -24.31 -19.58 -8.45
CA ASN A 35 -25.72 -19.97 -8.35
C ASN A 35 -25.98 -21.10 -7.34
N GLN A 36 -24.96 -21.54 -6.60
CA GLN A 36 -25.10 -22.66 -5.67
C GLN A 36 -24.44 -22.33 -4.34
N VAL A 37 -25.26 -22.23 -3.29
CA VAL A 37 -24.75 -22.16 -1.92
C VAL A 37 -24.10 -23.51 -1.58
N PRO A 38 -22.82 -23.54 -1.16
CA PRO A 38 -22.17 -24.78 -0.77
C PRO A 38 -22.96 -25.47 0.34
N THR A 39 -23.04 -26.79 0.31
CA THR A 39 -23.85 -27.61 1.24
C THR A 39 -23.58 -27.26 2.70
N ALA A 40 -22.32 -26.99 3.06
CA ALA A 40 -21.91 -26.61 4.40
C ALA A 40 -22.51 -25.28 4.91
N PHE A 41 -22.95 -24.38 4.02
CA PHE A 41 -23.43 -23.04 4.37
C PHE A 41 -24.92 -22.83 4.13
N ARG A 42 -25.65 -23.82 3.60
CA ARG A 42 -27.08 -23.71 3.27
C ARG A 42 -27.96 -23.38 4.48
N GLU A 43 -27.56 -23.83 5.66
CA GLU A 43 -28.28 -23.57 6.91
C GLU A 43 -27.88 -22.25 7.58
N MET A 44 -26.77 -21.63 7.14
CA MET A 44 -26.23 -20.40 7.74
C MET A 44 -26.47 -19.14 6.87
N ILE A 45 -26.58 -19.32 5.55
CA ILE A 45 -26.64 -18.20 4.59
C ILE A 45 -27.80 -18.43 3.63
N ASP A 46 -28.67 -17.44 3.52
CA ASP A 46 -29.75 -17.46 2.53
C ASP A 46 -29.22 -17.19 1.11
N GLU A 47 -29.97 -17.63 0.11
CA GLU A 47 -29.62 -17.44 -1.29
C GLU A 47 -29.38 -15.97 -1.70
N PRO A 48 -30.23 -14.99 -1.31
CA PRO A 48 -30.00 -13.59 -1.68
C PRO A 48 -28.73 -12.99 -1.06
N THR A 49 -28.39 -13.34 0.18
CA THR A 49 -27.14 -12.90 0.82
C THR A 49 -25.93 -13.54 0.15
N TYR A 50 -26.01 -14.82 -0.22
CA TYR A 50 -24.96 -15.48 -0.98
C TYR A 50 -24.74 -14.83 -2.35
N ARG A 51 -25.80 -14.54 -3.11
CA ARG A 51 -25.69 -13.83 -4.40
C ARG A 51 -25.05 -12.44 -4.23
N ARG A 52 -25.44 -11.70 -3.19
CA ARG A 52 -24.86 -10.39 -2.86
C ARG A 52 -23.37 -10.50 -2.51
N SER A 53 -22.94 -11.54 -1.80
CA SER A 53 -21.52 -11.75 -1.47
C SER A 53 -20.68 -12.11 -2.70
N VAL A 54 -21.25 -12.88 -3.64
CA VAL A 54 -20.64 -13.17 -4.95
C VAL A 54 -20.48 -11.88 -5.76
N GLU A 55 -21.52 -11.07 -5.87
CA GLU A 55 -21.46 -9.78 -6.58
C GLU A 55 -20.41 -8.83 -5.96
N TYR A 56 -20.36 -8.76 -4.63
CA TYR A 56 -19.35 -7.98 -3.90
C TYR A 56 -17.95 -8.48 -4.22
N THR A 57 -17.72 -9.79 -4.16
CA THR A 57 -16.42 -10.40 -4.44
C THR A 57 -15.95 -10.09 -5.86
N LEU A 58 -16.86 -10.18 -6.85
CA LEU A 58 -16.54 -9.87 -8.24
C LEU A 58 -16.26 -8.37 -8.46
N ALA A 59 -17.05 -7.48 -7.84
CA ALA A 59 -16.84 -6.03 -7.92
C ALA A 59 -15.51 -5.63 -7.26
N LYS A 60 -15.20 -6.19 -6.08
CA LYS A 60 -13.94 -5.96 -5.37
C LYS A 60 -12.73 -6.48 -6.14
N SER A 61 -12.85 -7.66 -6.75
CA SER A 61 -11.77 -8.22 -7.58
C SER A 61 -11.52 -7.38 -8.85
N HIS A 62 -12.57 -6.90 -9.53
CA HIS A 62 -12.39 -6.00 -10.67
C HIS A 62 -11.72 -4.68 -10.27
N PHE A 63 -12.14 -4.08 -9.16
CA PHE A 63 -11.47 -2.90 -8.62
C PHE A 63 -10.00 -3.17 -8.27
N GLY A 64 -9.72 -4.34 -7.67
CA GLY A 64 -8.37 -4.81 -7.37
C GLY A 64 -7.46 -4.89 -8.60
N ASP A 65 -7.95 -5.39 -9.73
CA ASP A 65 -7.19 -5.43 -10.98
C ASP A 65 -6.80 -4.02 -11.46
N VAL A 66 -7.72 -3.06 -11.36
CA VAL A 66 -7.44 -1.66 -11.75
C VAL A 66 -6.37 -1.05 -10.84
N THR A 67 -6.42 -1.31 -9.53
CA THR A 67 -5.39 -0.85 -8.60
C THR A 67 -4.03 -1.49 -8.88
N ILE A 68 -3.98 -2.80 -9.18
CA ILE A 68 -2.74 -3.49 -9.55
C ILE A 68 -2.11 -2.84 -10.78
N LEU A 69 -2.90 -2.56 -11.82
CA LEU A 69 -2.42 -1.91 -13.04
C LEU A 69 -1.91 -0.50 -12.77
N TRP A 70 -2.65 0.28 -11.98
CA TRP A 70 -2.23 1.63 -11.60
C TRP A 70 -0.93 1.62 -10.80
N ASP A 71 -0.83 0.79 -9.76
CA ASP A 71 0.35 0.71 -8.90
C ASP A 71 1.58 0.22 -9.68
N THR A 72 1.38 -0.74 -10.58
CA THR A 72 2.43 -1.22 -11.49
C THR A 72 2.89 -0.12 -12.44
N ALA A 73 1.96 0.62 -13.05
CA ALA A 73 2.27 1.72 -13.95
C ALA A 73 2.99 2.86 -13.21
N LEU A 74 2.52 3.21 -12.01
CA LEU A 74 3.12 4.24 -11.16
C LEU A 74 4.55 3.86 -10.74
N LEU A 75 4.74 2.63 -10.24
CA LEU A 75 6.06 2.12 -9.85
C LEU A 75 7.02 2.14 -11.04
N THR A 76 6.56 1.64 -12.19
CA THR A 76 7.36 1.61 -13.43
C THR A 76 7.70 3.03 -13.87
N ALA A 77 6.72 3.93 -13.94
CA ALA A 77 6.95 5.33 -14.31
C ALA A 77 7.94 5.99 -13.33
N LEU A 78 7.78 5.80 -12.02
CA LEU A 78 8.64 6.41 -11.02
C LEU A 78 10.10 5.96 -11.14
N LEU A 79 10.34 4.66 -11.36
CA LEU A 79 11.68 4.08 -11.46
C LEU A 79 12.37 4.40 -12.80
N PHE A 80 11.62 4.40 -13.92
CA PHE A 80 12.22 4.48 -15.26
C PHE A 80 12.11 5.86 -15.93
N SER A 81 11.23 6.76 -15.49
CA SER A 81 11.14 8.12 -16.07
C SER A 81 12.29 9.05 -15.65
N GLY A 82 13.05 8.66 -14.62
CA GLY A 82 14.02 9.53 -13.95
C GLY A 82 13.36 10.64 -13.12
N LEU A 83 12.06 10.54 -12.84
CA LEU A 83 11.36 11.49 -11.97
C LEU A 83 11.94 11.48 -10.55
N LEU A 84 12.20 10.29 -10.00
CA LEU A 84 12.70 10.15 -8.63
C LEU A 84 14.09 10.79 -8.42
N PRO A 85 15.11 10.57 -9.28
CA PRO A 85 16.38 11.30 -9.18
C PRO A 85 16.25 12.82 -9.34
N ARG A 86 15.37 13.29 -10.23
CA ARG A 86 15.13 14.74 -10.40
C ARG A 86 14.46 15.34 -9.16
N TRP A 87 13.49 14.64 -8.61
CA TRP A 87 12.83 14.99 -7.35
C TRP A 87 13.84 15.05 -6.21
N PHE A 88 14.73 14.06 -6.09
CA PHE A 88 15.80 14.05 -5.09
C PHE A 88 16.77 15.21 -5.27
N ALA A 89 17.26 15.46 -6.48
CA ALA A 89 18.20 16.53 -6.75
C ALA A 89 17.62 17.92 -6.44
N TRP A 90 16.34 18.14 -6.78
CA TRP A 90 15.63 19.35 -6.40
C TRP A 90 15.50 19.47 -4.88
N PHE A 91 15.08 18.40 -4.20
CA PHE A 91 14.89 18.40 -2.75
C PHE A 91 16.21 18.65 -2.00
N ALA A 92 17.28 17.95 -2.37
CA ALA A 92 18.60 18.11 -1.79
C ALA A 92 19.16 19.51 -2.01
N LYS A 93 18.92 20.12 -3.18
CA LYS A 93 19.31 21.51 -3.44
C LYS A 93 18.57 22.52 -2.55
N THR A 94 17.29 22.26 -2.25
CA THR A 94 16.44 23.18 -1.47
C THR A 94 16.62 23.02 0.04
N PHE A 95 16.72 21.78 0.53
CA PHE A 95 16.71 21.45 1.96
C PHE A 95 18.07 20.94 2.49
N GLY A 96 19.03 20.72 1.61
CA GLY A 96 20.35 20.17 1.91
C GLY A 96 20.38 18.64 1.99
N GLU A 97 21.53 18.12 2.43
CA GLU A 97 21.80 16.67 2.53
C GLU A 97 21.98 16.20 3.98
N SER A 98 21.49 16.99 4.94
CA SER A 98 21.46 16.54 6.34
C SER A 98 20.57 15.30 6.49
N ILE A 99 20.80 14.51 7.54
CA ILE A 99 20.01 13.30 7.82
C ILE A 99 18.52 13.62 7.96
N TRP A 100 18.20 14.77 8.53
CA TRP A 100 16.84 15.28 8.61
C TRP A 100 16.27 15.60 7.22
N ALA A 101 17.05 16.21 6.34
CA ALA A 101 16.64 16.47 4.96
C ALA A 101 16.43 15.17 4.16
N LEU A 102 17.33 14.19 4.29
CA LEU A 102 17.18 12.88 3.64
C LEU A 102 15.96 12.11 4.15
N SER A 103 15.71 12.16 5.47
CA SER A 103 14.48 11.63 6.06
C SER A 103 13.25 12.36 5.52
N GLY A 104 13.37 13.67 5.33
CA GLY A 104 12.31 14.53 4.80
C GLY A 104 11.98 14.18 3.35
N PHE A 105 12.99 13.90 2.54
CA PHE A 105 12.83 13.42 1.18
C PHE A 105 12.08 12.09 1.12
N LEU A 106 12.49 11.10 1.93
CA LEU A 106 11.84 9.79 2.00
C LEU A 106 10.39 9.93 2.47
N PHE A 107 10.15 10.73 3.51
CA PHE A 107 8.82 10.99 4.05
C PHE A 107 7.94 11.71 3.03
N ALA A 108 8.41 12.78 2.41
CA ALA A 108 7.67 13.54 1.40
C ALA A 108 7.34 12.69 0.16
N THR A 109 8.26 11.82 -0.27
CA THR A 109 8.02 10.88 -1.35
C THR A 109 6.93 9.87 -0.99
N GLY A 110 6.96 9.33 0.23
CA GLY A 110 5.90 8.46 0.74
C GLY A 110 4.53 9.16 0.81
N VAL A 111 4.51 10.41 1.26
CA VAL A 111 3.29 11.24 1.30
C VAL A 111 2.75 11.47 -0.12
N ALA A 112 3.61 11.83 -1.08
CA ALA A 112 3.22 12.01 -2.47
C ALA A 112 2.58 10.74 -3.06
N LEU A 113 3.19 9.57 -2.83
CA LEU A 113 2.63 8.29 -3.25
C LEU A 113 1.27 8.00 -2.59
N SER A 114 1.14 8.31 -1.29
CA SER A 114 -0.13 8.13 -0.56
C SER A 114 -1.26 9.01 -1.10
N LEU A 115 -0.93 10.22 -1.60
CA LEU A 115 -1.88 11.13 -2.23
C LEU A 115 -2.33 10.59 -3.60
N LEU A 116 -1.43 9.98 -4.37
CA LEU A 116 -1.78 9.35 -5.65
C LEU A 116 -2.70 8.13 -5.46
N ALA A 117 -2.59 7.42 -4.33
CA ALA A 117 -3.48 6.32 -3.97
C ALA A 117 -4.83 6.77 -3.36
N LEU A 118 -4.95 8.04 -2.98
CA LEU A 118 -6.11 8.58 -2.26
C LEU A 118 -7.44 8.48 -3.04
N PRO A 119 -7.49 8.74 -4.37
CA PRO A 119 -8.71 8.54 -5.16
C PRO A 119 -9.21 7.10 -5.14
N PHE A 120 -8.30 6.11 -5.18
CA PHE A 120 -8.65 4.70 -5.12
C PHE A 120 -9.19 4.33 -3.73
N ALA A 121 -8.54 4.79 -2.66
CA ALA A 121 -9.03 4.59 -1.30
C ALA A 121 -10.42 5.21 -1.08
N TRP A 122 -10.67 6.38 -1.65
CA TRP A 122 -11.97 7.03 -1.62
C TRP A 122 -13.03 6.23 -2.39
N TYR A 123 -12.70 5.79 -3.61
CA TYR A 123 -13.61 4.99 -4.44
C TYR A 123 -13.95 3.66 -3.75
N ALA A 124 -12.97 3.01 -3.15
CA ALA A 124 -13.18 1.78 -2.39
C ALA A 124 -14.23 1.99 -1.28
N GLN A 125 -14.10 3.05 -0.48
CA GLN A 125 -15.01 3.31 0.64
C GLN A 125 -16.40 3.80 0.17
N PHE A 126 -16.44 4.87 -0.61
CA PHE A 126 -17.67 5.61 -0.88
C PHE A 126 -18.40 5.19 -2.15
N LYS A 127 -17.80 4.35 -2.99
CA LYS A 127 -18.47 3.77 -4.16
C LYS A 127 -18.61 2.26 -4.04
N LEU A 128 -17.51 1.54 -3.82
CA LEU A 128 -17.54 0.09 -3.75
C LEU A 128 -18.24 -0.39 -2.47
N GLU A 129 -17.74 -0.06 -1.28
CA GLU A 129 -18.35 -0.52 -0.03
C GLU A 129 -19.74 0.07 0.21
N GLN A 130 -19.95 1.35 -0.14
CA GLN A 130 -21.26 2.00 -0.07
C GLN A 130 -22.31 1.28 -0.92
N ARG A 131 -21.97 0.82 -2.13
CA ARG A 131 -22.89 0.08 -3.01
C ARG A 131 -23.42 -1.19 -2.35
N PHE A 132 -22.60 -1.84 -1.53
CA PHE A 132 -22.97 -3.06 -0.80
C PHE A 132 -23.40 -2.79 0.64
N GLY A 133 -23.59 -1.53 1.04
CA GLY A 133 -24.05 -1.16 2.38
C GLY A 133 -23.04 -1.48 3.50
N PHE A 134 -21.78 -1.71 3.17
CA PHE A 134 -20.72 -1.98 4.16
C PHE A 134 -20.05 -0.72 4.68
N ASN A 135 -20.18 0.40 3.96
CA ASN A 135 -19.59 1.65 4.41
C ASN A 135 -20.35 2.23 5.62
N THR A 136 -19.67 2.24 6.76
CA THR A 136 -20.13 2.90 8.00
C THR A 136 -19.44 4.25 8.22
N ALA A 137 -18.45 4.60 7.39
CA ALA A 137 -17.69 5.84 7.52
C ALA A 137 -18.37 7.01 6.81
N THR A 138 -18.37 8.16 7.47
CA THR A 138 -18.71 9.45 6.87
C THR A 138 -17.49 10.09 6.21
N MET A 139 -17.70 11.08 5.33
CA MET A 139 -16.58 11.85 4.77
C MET A 139 -15.75 12.52 5.87
N LYS A 140 -16.39 13.03 6.93
CA LYS A 140 -15.71 13.68 8.06
C LYS A 140 -14.80 12.71 8.81
N THR A 141 -15.29 11.50 9.14
CA THR A 141 -14.48 10.49 9.81
C THR A 141 -13.34 10.01 8.91
N TRP A 142 -13.60 9.77 7.63
CA TRP A 142 -12.59 9.32 6.68
C TRP A 142 -11.42 10.31 6.52
N ILE A 143 -11.71 11.62 6.39
CA ILE A 143 -10.67 12.66 6.34
C ILE A 143 -9.94 12.76 7.69
N SER A 144 -10.70 12.77 8.80
CA SER A 144 -10.10 12.87 10.14
C SER A 144 -9.13 11.73 10.42
N ASP A 145 -9.49 10.50 10.07
CA ASP A 145 -8.65 9.34 10.30
C ASP A 145 -7.40 9.35 9.40
N ARG A 146 -7.51 9.88 8.17
CA ARG A 146 -6.34 10.07 7.30
C ARG A 146 -5.38 11.12 7.86
N VAL A 147 -5.91 12.23 8.39
CA VAL A 147 -5.09 13.27 9.03
C VAL A 147 -4.41 12.72 10.28
N LYS A 148 -5.13 11.98 11.14
CA LYS A 148 -4.54 11.33 12.32
C LYS A 148 -3.45 10.34 11.91
N ALA A 149 -3.70 9.49 10.91
CA ALA A 149 -2.71 8.54 10.40
C ALA A 149 -1.45 9.26 9.88
N PHE A 150 -1.63 10.36 9.15
CA PHE A 150 -0.51 11.20 8.70
C PHE A 150 0.28 11.79 9.87
N LEU A 151 -0.40 12.34 10.88
CA LEU A 151 0.24 12.91 12.06
C LEU A 151 1.02 11.85 12.84
N LEU A 152 0.46 10.64 13.00
CA LEU A 152 1.16 9.52 13.64
C LEU A 152 2.37 9.08 12.82
N ALA A 153 2.24 8.98 11.49
CA ALA A 153 3.35 8.66 10.61
C ALA A 153 4.46 9.73 10.67
N ALA A 154 4.10 11.00 10.74
CA ALA A 154 5.05 12.09 10.92
C ALA A 154 5.71 12.05 12.31
N LEU A 155 4.93 11.80 13.36
CA LEU A 155 5.43 11.79 14.73
C LEU A 155 6.38 10.63 15.00
N PHE A 156 6.09 9.44 14.49
CA PHE A 156 6.88 8.23 14.77
C PHE A 156 7.76 7.80 13.60
N GLY A 157 7.23 7.83 12.38
CA GLY A 157 7.93 7.38 11.19
C GLY A 157 9.09 8.29 10.80
N TYR A 158 8.92 9.61 10.84
CA TYR A 158 9.99 10.54 10.46
C TYR A 158 11.20 10.49 11.40
N PRO A 159 11.06 10.49 12.75
CA PRO A 159 12.19 10.27 13.64
C PRO A 159 12.82 8.89 13.48
N LEU A 160 12.02 7.84 13.28
CA LEU A 160 12.54 6.49 13.04
C LEU A 160 13.41 6.44 11.78
N LEU A 161 12.98 7.09 10.69
CA LEU A 161 13.79 7.22 9.47
C LEU A 161 15.12 7.91 9.77
N ALA A 162 15.11 9.01 10.52
CA ALA A 162 16.32 9.73 10.88
C ALA A 162 17.29 8.86 11.71
N VAL A 163 16.77 8.08 12.66
CA VAL A 163 17.59 7.13 13.46
C VAL A 163 18.20 6.06 12.56
N VAL A 164 17.41 5.45 11.67
CA VAL A 164 17.90 4.42 10.75
C VAL A 164 18.99 4.98 9.83
N LEU A 165 18.76 6.16 9.23
CA LEU A 165 19.77 6.82 8.40
C LEU A 165 21.01 7.20 9.20
N LYS A 166 20.88 7.59 10.47
CA LYS A 166 22.03 7.87 11.33
C LYS A 166 22.84 6.63 11.66
N LEU A 167 22.18 5.48 11.82
CA LEU A 167 22.87 4.21 12.07
C LEU A 167 23.71 3.76 10.87
N ILE A 168 23.31 4.10 9.64
CA ILE A 168 24.12 3.83 8.43
C ILE A 168 25.49 4.52 8.53
N ASP A 169 25.52 5.74 9.07
CA ASP A 169 26.73 6.55 9.26
C ASP A 169 27.58 6.05 10.46
N TRP A 170 26.93 5.69 11.57
CA TRP A 170 27.62 5.36 12.82
C TRP A 170 28.10 3.92 12.97
N ALA A 171 27.31 2.94 12.52
CA ALA A 171 27.53 1.54 12.86
C ALA A 171 28.39 0.77 11.83
N GLY A 172 28.99 1.48 10.88
CA GLY A 172 29.92 0.92 9.89
C GLY A 172 29.31 -0.26 9.14
N THR A 173 30.05 -1.36 8.97
CA THR A 173 29.57 -2.55 8.25
C THR A 173 28.41 -3.28 8.94
N ALA A 174 28.23 -3.08 10.26
CA ALA A 174 27.18 -3.71 11.05
C ALA A 174 25.90 -2.87 11.14
N TRP A 175 25.79 -1.78 10.38
CA TRP A 175 24.65 -0.85 10.45
C TRP A 175 23.30 -1.52 10.30
N TRP A 176 23.20 -2.54 9.45
CA TRP A 176 21.95 -3.24 9.14
C TRP A 176 21.45 -4.06 10.33
N ILE A 177 22.35 -4.58 11.18
CA ILE A 177 21.99 -5.30 12.41
C ILE A 177 21.36 -4.32 13.40
N TRP A 178 22.01 -3.17 13.61
CA TRP A 178 21.53 -2.15 14.55
C TRP A 178 20.25 -1.48 14.07
N ALA A 179 20.17 -1.12 12.78
CA ALA A 179 18.95 -0.58 12.19
C ALA A 179 17.80 -1.60 12.28
N GLY A 180 18.07 -2.88 11.98
CA GLY A 180 17.10 -3.96 12.15
C GLY A 180 16.62 -4.10 13.60
N ALA A 181 17.53 -4.11 14.56
CA ALA A 181 17.20 -4.19 15.98
C ALA A 181 16.33 -3.01 16.45
N VAL A 182 16.65 -1.78 16.02
CA VAL A 182 15.84 -0.59 16.33
C VAL A 182 14.45 -0.68 15.71
N VAL A 183 14.34 -1.11 14.45
CA VAL A 183 13.04 -1.27 13.78
C VAL A 183 12.20 -2.34 14.46
N VAL A 184 12.78 -3.50 14.81
CA VAL A 184 12.09 -4.58 15.53
C VAL A 184 11.63 -4.10 16.90
N LEU A 185 12.52 -3.47 17.67
CA LEU A 185 12.16 -2.91 18.99
C LEU A 185 11.03 -1.90 18.87
N PHE A 186 11.11 -0.98 17.90
CA PHE A 186 10.06 -0.02 17.62
C PHE A 186 8.73 -0.72 17.30
N GLN A 187 8.74 -1.74 16.44
CA GLN A 187 7.54 -2.52 16.11
C GLN A 187 6.94 -3.22 17.33
N LEU A 188 7.76 -3.80 18.22
CA LEU A 188 7.29 -4.43 19.46
C LEU A 188 6.66 -3.40 20.41
N VAL A 189 7.29 -2.24 20.56
CA VAL A 189 6.73 -1.15 21.38
C VAL A 189 5.40 -0.66 20.80
N MET A 190 5.34 -0.44 19.49
CA MET A 190 4.10 -0.03 18.84
C MET A 190 3.00 -1.09 18.97
N ALA A 191 3.33 -2.38 18.84
CA ALA A 191 2.39 -3.47 19.01
C ALA A 191 1.86 -3.58 20.46
N LEU A 192 2.68 -3.21 21.45
CA LEU A 192 2.26 -3.17 22.86
C LEU A 192 1.36 -1.97 23.18
N ILE A 193 1.63 -0.81 22.56
CA ILE A 193 0.87 0.42 22.78
C ILE A 193 -0.44 0.44 21.97
N ALA A 194 -0.44 -0.16 20.78
CA ALA A 194 -1.64 -0.30 19.97
C ALA A 194 -2.62 -1.24 20.71
N PRO A 195 -3.88 -0.80 20.94
CA PRO A 195 -4.86 -1.68 21.57
C PRO A 195 -5.08 -2.91 20.68
N ALA A 196 -5.15 -4.08 21.31
CA ALA A 196 -5.50 -5.35 20.66
C ALA A 196 -6.95 -5.34 20.15
#